data_AF-A0A167DW15-F1
#
_entry.id   AF-A0A167DW15-F1
#
_cell.length_a   1.000
_cell.length_b   1.000
_cell.length_c   1.000
_cell.angle_alpha   90.00
_cell.angle_beta   90.00
_cell.angle_gamma   90.00
#
_symmetry.space_group_name_H-M   'P 1'
#
loop_
_entity.id
_entity.type
_entity.pdbx_description
1 polymer ?
#
loop_
_entity_poly.entity_id
_entity_poly.type
_entity_poly.pdbx_seq_one_letter_code
_entity_poly.pdbx_strand_id
1 'polypeptide(L)' 'MSRQARHTPSTKVQWQNNQDGTQNAFISASQVSSGQLKKYLDDNFPGQYSVQLKRDKFKITIGSGSTTCRWKKHELNL' A
#
# COMPACT_ATOMS: atom_id res chain seq x y z
N MET A 1 22.11 -14.69 21.04
CA MET A 1 21.54 -15.16 19.76
C MET A 1 20.04 -14.88 19.74
N SER A 2 19.63 -14.08 18.74
CA SER A 2 18.36 -14.09 18.00
C SER A 2 17.02 -14.06 18.74
N ARG A 3 16.43 -12.87 18.85
CA ARG A 3 14.98 -12.67 18.69
C ARG A 3 14.73 -11.46 17.79
N GLN A 4 14.98 -11.63 16.49
CA GLN A 4 14.41 -10.75 15.48
C GLN A 4 12.91 -11.02 15.44
N ALA A 5 12.17 -10.30 16.29
CA ALA A 5 10.73 -10.22 16.17
C ALA A 5 10.43 -9.53 14.83
N ARG A 6 9.93 -10.33 13.90
CA ARG A 6 9.23 -9.97 12.67
C ARG A 6 8.77 -8.51 12.69
N HIS A 7 9.50 -7.64 11.98
CA HIS A 7 9.00 -6.34 11.57
C HIS A 7 7.93 -6.55 10.48
N THR A 8 6.83 -7.22 10.82
CA THR A 8 5.56 -6.79 10.26
C THR A 8 5.32 -5.42 10.86
N PRO A 9 5.15 -4.35 10.07
CA PRO A 9 4.71 -3.08 10.62
C PRO A 9 3.40 -3.37 11.38
N SER A 10 3.46 -3.33 12.70
CA SER A 10 2.28 -3.41 13.58
C SER A 10 1.47 -2.10 13.52
N THR A 11 1.73 -1.26 12.52
CA THR A 11 0.85 -0.19 12.08
C THR A 11 -0.38 -0.87 11.51
N LYS A 12 -1.43 -0.98 12.34
CA LYS A 12 -2.80 -1.23 11.87
C LYS A 12 -3.03 -0.37 10.63
N VAL A 13 -2.98 -0.99 9.46
CA VAL A 13 -3.31 -0.30 8.22
C VAL A 13 -4.77 0.09 8.36
N GLN A 14 -5.03 1.38 8.56
CA GLN A 14 -6.38 1.88 8.72
C GLN A 14 -7.04 1.96 7.35
N TRP A 15 -7.82 0.92 7.04
CA TRP A 15 -8.65 0.87 5.87
C TRP A 15 -9.90 1.72 6.09
N GLN A 16 -10.13 2.66 5.18
CA GLN A 16 -11.35 3.44 5.07
C GLN A 16 -12.17 2.90 3.91
N ASN A 17 -13.39 2.45 4.19
CA ASN A 17 -14.33 2.06 3.15
C ASN A 17 -14.87 3.31 2.45
N ASN A 18 -14.81 3.33 1.12
CA ASN A 18 -15.43 4.37 0.33
C ASN A 18 -16.87 3.96 -0.03
N GLN A 19 -17.69 4.95 -0.38
CA GLN A 19 -19.08 4.71 -0.79
C GLN A 19 -19.20 3.93 -2.10
N ASP A 20 -18.17 3.93 -2.93
CA ASP A 20 -18.08 3.17 -4.19
C ASP A 20 -17.70 1.69 -4.01
N GLY A 21 -17.50 1.23 -2.76
CA GLY A 21 -17.15 -0.16 -2.46
C GLY A 21 -15.66 -0.49 -2.55
N THR A 22 -14.80 0.48 -2.88
CA THR A 22 -13.35 0.34 -2.67
C THR A 22 -12.94 0.67 -1.23
N GLN A 23 -11.75 0.23 -0.82
CA GLN A 23 -11.16 0.58 0.47
C GLN A 23 -9.84 1.32 0.24
N ASN A 24 -9.63 2.40 0.96
CA ASN A 24 -8.40 3.18 0.93
C ASN A 24 -7.59 2.99 2.22
N ALA A 25 -6.28 2.87 2.10
CA ALA A 25 -5.37 2.93 3.22
C ALA A 25 -4.30 4.00 2.98
N PHE A 26 -3.87 4.66 4.06
CA PHE A 26 -2.79 5.63 4.03
C PHE A 26 -1.67 5.15 4.95
N ILE A 27 -0.47 5.01 4.40
CA ILE A 27 0.73 4.59 5.15
C ILE A 27 1.83 5.58 4.86
N SER A 28 2.54 6.05 5.89
CA SER A 28 3.70 6.92 5.67
C SER A 28 4.84 6.14 5.01
N ALA A 29 5.51 6.75 4.03
CA ALA A 29 6.64 6.15 3.32
C ALA A 29 7.85 5.93 4.23
N SER A 30 7.92 6.68 5.33
CA SER A 30 8.86 6.48 6.43
C SER A 30 8.58 5.22 7.27
N GLN A 31 7.36 4.68 7.24
CA GLN A 31 6.95 3.52 8.06
C GLN A 31 7.03 2.18 7.32
N VAL A 32 7.00 2.19 5.99
CA VAL A 32 7.03 0.97 5.18
C VAL A 32 7.86 1.18 3.93
N SER A 33 8.76 0.24 3.65
CA SER A 33 9.50 0.24 2.40
C SER A 33 8.59 -0.16 1.24
N SER A 34 8.71 0.53 0.10
CA SER A 34 7.92 0.26 -1.11
C SER A 34 7.93 -1.21 -1.54
N GLY A 35 9.08 -1.90 -1.39
CA GLY A 35 9.21 -3.32 -1.71
C GLY A 35 8.44 -4.24 -0.77
N GLN A 36 8.45 -3.96 0.53
CA GLN A 36 7.66 -4.72 1.51
C GLN A 36 6.16 -4.49 1.32
N LEU A 37 5.77 -3.24 1.05
CA LEU A 37 4.39 -2.88 0.75
C LEU A 37 3.90 -3.58 -0.52
N LYS A 38 4.71 -3.57 -1.58
CA LYS A 38 4.39 -4.27 -2.82
C LYS A 38 4.18 -5.75 -2.60
N LYS A 39 5.11 -6.41 -1.89
CA LYS A 39 5.01 -7.83 -1.60
C LYS A 39 3.74 -8.15 -0.82
N TYR A 40 3.45 -7.40 0.24
CA TYR A 40 2.22 -7.57 1.02
C TYR A 40 0.96 -7.44 0.15
N LEU A 41 0.90 -6.44 -0.73
CA LEU A 41 -0.25 -6.22 -1.60
C LEU A 41 -0.39 -7.29 -2.69
N ASP A 42 0.74 -7.75 -3.25
CA ASP A 42 0.75 -8.87 -4.20
C ASP A 42 0.30 -10.18 -3.53
N ASP A 43 0.70 -10.43 -2.27
CA ASP A 43 0.31 -11.63 -1.52
C ASP A 43 -1.17 -11.62 -1.06
N ASN A 44 -1.71 -10.45 -0.69
CA ASN A 44 -3.06 -10.35 -0.10
C ASN A 44 -4.15 -9.89 -1.07
N PHE A 45 -3.80 -9.08 -2.07
CA PHE A 45 -4.76 -8.46 -3.01
C PHE A 45 -4.29 -8.59 -4.46
N PRO A 46 -3.89 -9.79 -4.93
CA PRO A 46 -3.25 -9.97 -6.23
C PRO A 46 -4.12 -9.37 -7.34
N GLY A 47 -3.56 -8.39 -8.07
CA GLY A 47 -4.25 -7.79 -9.20
C GLY A 47 -5.34 -6.77 -8.88
N GLN A 48 -5.63 -6.51 -7.60
CA GLN A 48 -6.80 -5.73 -7.16
C GLN A 48 -6.44 -4.53 -6.28
N TYR A 49 -5.24 -3.97 -6.46
CA TYR A 49 -4.78 -2.81 -5.71
C TYR A 49 -4.12 -1.74 -6.61
N SER A 50 -4.20 -0.50 -6.16
CA SER A 50 -3.51 0.66 -6.73
C SER A 50 -2.75 1.38 -5.61
N VAL A 51 -1.49 1.72 -5.85
CA VAL A 51 -0.66 2.51 -4.92
C VAL A 51 -0.31 3.85 -5.57
N GLN A 52 -0.59 4.93 -4.86
CA GLN A 52 -0.22 6.29 -5.22
C GLN A 52 0.66 6.88 -4.12
N LEU A 53 1.88 7.27 -4.45
CA LEU A 53 2.71 8.06 -3.54
C LEU A 53 2.26 9.52 -3.62
N LYS A 54 1.76 10.07 -2.51
CA LYS A 54 1.40 11.49 -2.37
C LYS A 54 2.26 12.10 -1.27
N ARG A 55 3.21 12.96 -1.67
CA ARG A 55 4.20 13.57 -0.77
C ARG A 55 4.98 12.46 -0.03
N ASP A 56 4.76 12.30 1.27
CA ASP A 56 5.42 11.30 2.13
C ASP A 56 4.50 10.12 2.48
N LYS A 57 3.36 9.95 1.82
CA LYS A 57 2.38 8.89 2.17
C LYS A 57 2.01 8.06 0.95
N PHE A 58 2.02 6.75 1.11
CA PHE A 58 1.40 5.80 0.20
C PHE A 58 -0.11 5.79 0.45
N LYS A 59 -0.88 6.24 -0.55
CA LYS A 59 -2.31 5.96 -0.64
C LYS A 59 -2.49 4.65 -1.40
N ILE A 60 -3.05 3.66 -0.73
CA ILE A 60 -3.39 2.36 -1.30
C ILE A 60 -4.90 2.34 -1.50
N THR A 61 -5.36 1.83 -2.62
CA THR A 61 -6.78 1.63 -2.92
C THR A 61 -6.96 0.18 -3.34
N ILE A 62 -7.87 -0.55 -2.70
CA ILE A 62 -8.22 -1.94 -3.02
C ILE A 62 -9.72 -2.02 -3.35
N GLY A 63 -10.12 -2.90 -4.29
CA GLY A 63 -11.54 -3.15 -4.57
C GLY A 63 -11.82 -3.65 -5.99
N SER A 64 -13.00 -4.24 -6.18
CA SER A 64 -13.42 -4.99 -7.39
C SER A 64 -13.48 -4.18 -8.70
N GLY A 65 -13.38 -2.85 -8.64
CA GLY A 65 -13.26 -1.98 -9.82
C GLY A 65 -11.81 -1.62 -10.21
N SER A 66 -10.82 -2.10 -9.44
CA SER A 66 -9.40 -1.79 -9.66
C SER A 66 -8.81 -2.71 -10.73
N THR A 67 -9.33 -2.68 -11.96
CA THR A 67 -8.87 -3.51 -13.09
C THR A 67 -7.48 -3.13 -13.62
N THR A 68 -6.63 -2.45 -12.85
CA THR A 68 -5.28 -2.11 -13.30
C THR A 68 -4.30 -2.04 -12.14
N CYS A 69 -3.36 -2.99 -12.10
CA CYS A 69 -2.13 -2.93 -11.32
C CYS A 69 -1.27 -1.73 -11.76
N ARG A 70 -1.63 -0.52 -11.36
CA ARG A 70 -0.89 0.70 -11.74
C ARG A 70 -0.14 1.24 -10.53
N TRP A 71 1.14 0.88 -10.44
CA TRP A 71 2.13 1.66 -9.71
C TRP A 71 2.38 2.95 -10.48
N LYS A 72 1.61 4.01 -10.20
CA LYS A 72 1.90 5.34 -10.75
C LYS A 72 3.09 5.93 -9.98
N LYS A 73 4.31 5.61 -10.43
CA LYS A 73 5.50 6.41 -10.10
C LYS A 73 5.29 7.75 -10.80
N HIS A 74 4.84 8.76 -10.07
CA HIS A 74 4.89 10.12 -10.60
C HIS A 74 6.36 10.42 -10.84
N GLU A 75 6.69 10.81 -12.07
CA GLU A 75 8.01 11.24 -12.49
C GLU A 75 8.50 12.36 -11.55
N LEU A 76 9.27 11.99 -10.54
CA LEU A 76 10.19 12.89 -9.88
C LEU A 76 11.33 13.08 -10.87
N ASN A 77 11.15 14.10 -11.73
CA ASN A 77 12.23 14.75 -12.44
C ASN A 77 13.13 15.37 -11.37
N LEU A 78 14.21 14.68 -11.02
CA LEU A 78 15.38 15.24 -10.37
C LEU A 78 16.31 15.74 -11.47
#